data_AF-A0A1Z5JDH6-F1
#
_entry.id   AF-A0A1Z5JDH6-F1
#
_cell.length_a   1.000
_cell.length_b   1.000
_cell.length_c   1.000
_cell.angle_alpha   90.00
_cell.angle_beta   90.00
_cell.angle_gamma   90.00
#
_symmetry.space_group_name_H-M   'P 1'
#
loop_
_entity.id
_entity.type
_entity.pdbx_description
1 polymer ?
#
loop_
_entity_poly.entity_id
_entity_poly.type
_entity_poly.pdbx_seq_one_letter_code
_entity_poly.pdbx_strand_id
1 'polypeptide(L)'
;MSSLSKSISFSPAIRKGIAQVKRDVLGHVPQLQERTGYQFAKKQLTGVYLNQYYTDPIAKSARQAIPGFMTELEERQQAKLVQRRRQGKGPPKKGSGARSKKKK
;
A
#
# COMPACT_ATOMS: atom_id res chain seq x y z
N MET A 1 -46.54 16.40 14.73
CA MET A 1 -46.13 17.06 15.98
C MET A 1 -44.71 17.57 15.80
N SER A 2 -44.55 18.85 15.50
CA SER A 2 -43.26 19.50 15.27
C SER A 2 -42.54 19.73 16.60
N SER A 3 -41.35 19.15 16.76
CA SER A 3 -40.51 19.35 17.94
C SER A 3 -40.02 20.80 17.99
N LEU A 4 -40.58 21.58 18.92
CA LEU A 4 -40.11 22.90 19.30
C LEU A 4 -38.73 22.79 19.98
N SER A 5 -37.65 22.75 19.20
CA SER A 5 -36.32 22.99 19.73
C SER A 5 -36.21 24.48 20.09
N LYS A 6 -36.36 24.80 21.37
CA LYS A 6 -36.19 26.15 21.91
C LYS A 6 -34.74 26.60 21.62
N SER A 7 -34.55 27.53 20.68
CA SER A 7 -33.24 28.09 20.39
C SER A 7 -32.79 28.93 21.59
N ILE A 8 -31.93 28.35 22.42
CA ILE A 8 -31.28 29.10 23.50
C ILE A 8 -30.34 30.11 22.84
N SER A 9 -30.77 31.37 22.80
CA SER A 9 -29.96 32.49 22.31
C SER A 9 -28.91 32.83 23.37
N PHE A 10 -27.69 32.33 23.19
CA PHE A 10 -26.56 32.71 24.03
C PHE A 10 -26.06 34.12 23.67
N SER A 11 -25.53 34.86 24.64
CA SER A 11 -24.86 36.12 24.33
C SER A 11 -23.58 35.89 23.49
N PRO A 12 -23.10 36.88 22.70
CA PRO A 12 -21.85 36.76 21.96
C PRO A 12 -20.65 36.38 22.83
N ALA A 13 -20.59 36.84 24.08
CA ALA A 13 -19.55 36.50 25.04
C ALA A 13 -19.58 35.01 25.43
N ILE A 14 -20.77 34.48 25.74
CA ILE A 14 -20.94 33.05 26.05
C ILE A 14 -20.57 32.19 24.84
N ARG A 15 -20.96 32.60 23.62
CA ARG A 15 -20.56 31.89 22.38
C ARG A 15 -19.05 31.83 22.19
N LYS A 16 -18.32 32.91 22.49
CA LYS A 16 -16.84 32.93 22.45
C LYS A 16 -16.25 31.98 23.50
N GLY A 17 -16.78 31.98 24.71
CA GLY A 17 -16.35 31.07 25.78
C GLY A 17 -16.55 29.60 25.40
N ILE A 18 -17.73 29.24 24.88
CA ILE A 18 -18.02 27.89 24.39
C ILE A 18 -17.07 27.51 23.25
N ALA A 19 -16.81 28.42 22.31
CA ALA A 19 -15.87 28.16 21.22
C ALA A 19 -14.44 27.97 21.72
N GLN A 20 -14.01 28.67 22.77
CA GLN A 20 -12.70 28.48 23.40
C GLN A 20 -12.61 27.10 24.07
N VAL A 21 -13.59 26.75 24.91
CA VAL A 21 -13.63 25.44 25.58
C VAL A 21 -13.65 24.29 24.57
N LYS A 22 -14.36 24.40 23.44
CA LYS A 22 -14.34 23.39 22.37
C LYS A 22 -12.95 23.20 21.75
N ARG A 23 -12.16 24.27 21.62
CA ARG A 23 -10.79 24.18 21.11
C ARG A 23 -9.88 23.53 22.14
N ASP A 24 -9.99 23.94 23.39
CA ASP A 24 -9.12 23.49 24.47
C ASP A 24 -9.39 22.03 24.87
N VAL A 25 -10.66 21.62 24.93
CA VAL A 25 -11.05 20.27 25.38
C VAL A 25 -11.08 19.26 24.23
N LEU A 26 -11.61 19.63 23.07
CA LEU A 26 -11.85 18.69 21.96
C LEU A 26 -10.86 18.85 20.81
N GLY A 27 -9.92 19.80 20.88
CA GLY A 27 -9.00 20.10 19.79
C GLY A 27 -9.70 20.62 18.54
N HIS A 28 -10.87 21.25 18.68
CA HIS A 28 -11.55 21.86 17.54
C HIS A 28 -10.65 22.96 16.95
N VAL A 29 -10.59 23.09 15.62
CA VAL A 29 -9.84 24.17 14.95
C VAL A 29 -10.83 25.25 14.51
N PRO A 30 -10.56 26.55 14.72
CA PRO A 30 -11.47 27.61 14.29
C PRO A 30 -11.61 27.62 12.75
N GLN A 31 -12.81 27.92 12.26
CA GLN A 31 -13.06 28.12 10.84
C GLN A 31 -12.57 29.51 10.44
N LEU A 32 -11.34 29.59 9.94
CA LEU A 32 -10.82 30.79 9.29
C LEU A 32 -11.36 30.83 7.86
N GLN A 33 -11.50 32.03 7.28
CA GLN A 33 -11.91 32.20 5.87
C GLN A 33 -10.77 31.89 4.88
N GLU A 34 -9.68 31.32 5.38
CA GLU A 34 -8.47 31.00 4.63
C GLU A 34 -8.20 29.49 4.63
N ARG A 35 -7.46 29.01 3.63
CA ARG A 35 -7.14 27.60 3.48
C ARG A 35 -6.00 27.21 4.42
N THR A 36 -6.33 26.55 5.53
CA THR A 36 -5.36 26.09 6.55
C THR A 36 -4.79 24.68 6.30
N GLY A 37 -5.27 23.96 5.29
CA GLY A 37 -4.87 22.57 5.04
C GLY A 37 -5.42 21.54 6.05
N TYR A 38 -6.24 21.96 7.02
CA TYR A 38 -6.80 21.10 8.07
C TYR A 38 -7.58 19.89 7.52
N GLN A 39 -8.21 20.03 6.35
CA GLN A 39 -8.89 18.90 5.67
C GLN A 39 -7.91 17.80 5.26
N PHE A 40 -6.70 18.14 4.82
CA PHE A 40 -5.67 17.15 4.48
C PHE A 40 -5.13 16.48 5.74
N ALA A 41 -4.91 17.25 6.81
CA ALA A 41 -4.46 16.70 8.08
C ALA A 41 -5.48 15.71 8.70
N LYS A 42 -6.78 15.94 8.49
CA LYS A 42 -7.86 15.00 8.88
C LYS A 42 -7.90 13.73 8.06
N LYS A 43 -7.34 13.72 6.85
CA LYS A 43 -7.45 12.58 5.95
C LYS A 43 -6.61 11.44 6.50
N GLN A 44 -7.23 10.29 6.75
CA GLN A 44 -6.50 9.10 7.16
C GLN A 44 -5.57 8.64 6.04
N LEU A 45 -4.34 8.27 6.40
CA LEU A 45 -3.36 7.75 5.45
C LEU A 45 -3.76 6.33 5.03
N THR A 46 -3.91 6.13 3.73
CA THR A 46 -4.32 4.83 3.15
C THR A 46 -3.14 4.01 2.62
N GLY A 47 -1.91 4.50 2.78
CA GLY A 47 -0.70 3.89 2.19
C GLY A 47 -0.49 2.43 2.61
N VAL A 48 -0.83 2.07 3.86
CA VAL A 48 -0.72 0.69 4.36
C VAL A 48 -1.63 -0.25 3.57
N TYR A 49 -2.89 0.14 3.34
CA TYR A 49 -3.84 -0.65 2.59
C TYR A 49 -3.47 -0.77 1.11
N LEU A 50 -2.93 0.31 0.53
CA LEU A 50 -2.45 0.31 -0.86
C LEU A 50 -1.26 -0.64 -1.04
N ASN A 51 -0.33 -0.65 -0.07
CA ASN A 51 0.84 -1.54 -0.12
C ASN A 51 0.47 -3.02 0.05
N GLN A 52 -0.67 -3.32 0.68
CA GLN A 52 -1.16 -4.68 0.91
C GLN A 52 -2.13 -5.16 -0.18
N TYR A 53 -2.25 -4.43 -1.30
CA TYR A 53 -3.18 -4.80 -2.37
C TYR A 53 -2.89 -6.18 -2.96
N TYR A 54 -1.61 -6.52 -3.14
CA TYR A 54 -1.18 -7.87 -3.49
C TYR A 54 -0.62 -8.56 -2.26
N THR A 55 -1.12 -9.75 -1.96
CA THR A 55 -0.62 -10.56 -0.85
C THR A 55 0.73 -11.17 -1.21
N ASP A 56 1.60 -11.30 -0.20
CA ASP A 56 2.86 -12.00 -0.36
C ASP A 56 2.58 -13.50 -0.65
N PRO A 57 3.21 -14.10 -1.68
CA PRO A 57 3.02 -15.50 -1.98
C PRO A 57 3.63 -16.39 -0.89
N ILE A 58 2.93 -17.44 -0.48
CA ILE A 58 3.39 -18.37 0.58
C ILE A 58 4.78 -18.97 0.30
N ALA A 59 5.11 -19.17 -0.98
CA ALA A 59 6.41 -19.68 -1.40
C ALA A 59 7.58 -18.80 -0.92
N LYS A 60 7.39 -17.49 -0.77
CA LYS A 60 8.42 -16.58 -0.23
C LYS A 60 8.76 -16.94 1.21
N SER A 61 7.75 -17.11 2.05
CA SER A 61 7.92 -17.50 3.47
C SER A 61 8.40 -18.95 3.60
N ALA A 62 7.88 -19.87 2.79
CA ALA A 62 8.30 -21.27 2.79
C ALA A 62 9.79 -21.44 2.47
N ARG A 63 10.33 -20.64 1.53
CA ARG A 63 11.77 -20.64 1.20
C ARG A 63 12.67 -20.15 2.34
N GLN A 64 12.15 -19.27 3.21
CA GLN A 64 12.90 -18.80 4.39
C GLN A 64 12.91 -19.87 5.50
N ALA A 65 11.81 -20.60 5.66
CA ALA A 65 11.66 -21.60 6.71
C ALA A 65 12.28 -22.96 6.36
N ILE A 66 12.20 -23.39 5.10
CA ILE A 66 12.60 -24.73 4.65
C ILE A 66 13.72 -24.59 3.60
N PRO A 67 14.97 -24.94 3.94
CA PRO A 67 16.07 -24.95 2.99
C PRO A 67 15.78 -25.89 1.81
N GLY A 68 15.97 -25.39 0.59
CA GLY A 68 15.73 -26.18 -0.63
C GLY A 68 14.25 -26.29 -1.04
N PHE A 69 13.33 -25.60 -0.38
CA PHE A 69 11.94 -25.55 -0.82
C PHE A 69 11.83 -25.03 -2.26
N MET A 70 11.12 -25.79 -3.08
CA MET A 70 10.73 -25.40 -4.43
C MET A 70 9.24 -25.64 -4.62
N THR A 71 8.61 -24.81 -5.44
CA THR A 71 7.25 -25.09 -5.91
C THR A 71 7.27 -26.20 -6.94
N GLU A 72 6.16 -26.93 -7.09
CA GLU A 72 6.02 -28.01 -8.08
C GLU A 72 6.34 -27.51 -9.51
N LEU A 73 5.94 -26.27 -9.82
CA LEU A 73 6.23 -25.64 -11.11
C LEU A 73 7.73 -25.39 -11.32
N GLU A 74 8.44 -24.95 -10.29
CA GLU A 74 9.90 -24.73 -10.35
C GLU A 74 10.64 -26.06 -10.52
N GLU A 75 10.25 -27.08 -9.75
CA GLU A 75 10.83 -28.42 -9.86
C GLU A 75 10.62 -29.01 -11.26
N ARG A 76 9.39 -28.92 -11.79
CA ARG A 76 9.06 -29.36 -13.17
C ARG A 76 9.87 -28.59 -14.22
N GLN A 77 10.03 -27.28 -14.05
CA GLN A 77 10.85 -26.46 -14.95
C GLN A 77 12.32 -26.87 -14.90
N GLN A 78 12.87 -27.12 -13.70
CA GLN A 78 14.24 -27.56 -13.51
C GLN A 78 14.48 -28.93 -14.16
N ALA A 79 13.61 -29.91 -13.93
CA ALA A 79 13.68 -31.23 -14.55
C ALA A 79 13.65 -31.15 -16.09
N LYS A 80 12.71 -30.37 -16.64
CA LYS A 80 12.61 -30.11 -18.08
C LYS A 80 13.90 -29.50 -18.64
N LEU A 81 14.47 -28.55 -17.92
CA LEU A 81 15.67 -27.85 -18.34
C LEU A 81 16.91 -28.76 -18.33
N VAL A 82 17.03 -29.65 -17.33
CA VAL A 82 18.06 -30.69 -17.30
C VAL A 82 17.94 -31.62 -18.50
N GLN A 83 16.74 -32.10 -18.82
CA GLN A 83 16.50 -32.96 -19.99
C GLN A 83 16.89 -32.26 -21.30
N ARG A 84 16.51 -30.99 -21.47
CA ARG A 84 16.85 -30.21 -22.67
C ARG A 84 18.35 -29.96 -22.81
N ARG A 85 19.06 -29.72 -21.70
CA ARG A 85 20.53 -29.60 -21.71
C ARG A 85 21.19 -30.91 -22.15
N ARG A 86 20.71 -32.06 -21.67
CA ARG A 86 21.20 -33.39 -22.11
C ARG A 86 21.04 -33.60 -23.61
N GLN A 87 19.98 -33.06 -24.20
CA GLN A 87 19.73 -33.10 -25.64
C GLN A 87 20.51 -32.05 -26.45
N GLY A 88 21.36 -31.22 -25.82
CA GLY A 88 22.03 -30.09 -26.49
C GLY A 88 21.09 -28.93 -26.87
N LYS A 89 19.82 -28.98 -26.46
CA LYS A 89 18.77 -27.98 -26.75
C LYS A 89 18.52 -27.04 -25.57
N GLY A 90 19.52 -26.86 -24.71
CA GLY A 90 19.49 -25.91 -23.62
C GLY A 90 19.65 -24.46 -24.13
N PRO A 91 19.25 -23.46 -23.35
CA PRO A 91 19.48 -22.07 -23.71
C PRO A 91 20.99 -21.80 -23.81
N PRO A 92 21.46 -21.01 -24.80
CA PRO A 92 22.87 -20.65 -24.93
C PRO A 92 23.31 -19.72 -23.80
N LYS A 93 24.62 -19.58 -23.60
CA LYS A 93 25.18 -18.62 -22.63
C LYS A 93 24.74 -17.19 -22.99
N LYS A 94 24.36 -16.41 -21.98
CA LYS A 94 23.91 -15.02 -22.13
C LYS A 94 24.99 -14.22 -22.88
N GLY A 95 24.58 -13.49 -23.92
CA GLY A 95 25.49 -12.71 -24.76
C GLY A 95 26.17 -13.49 -25.89
N SER A 96 26.19 -14.83 -25.86
CA SER A 96 26.78 -15.68 -26.90
C SER A 96 25.72 -16.39 -27.76
N GLY A 97 24.60 -15.71 -28.03
CA GLY A 97 23.54 -16.26 -28.89
C GLY A 97 24.02 -16.42 -30.34
N ALA A 98 23.27 -17.16 -31.17
CA ALA A 98 23.65 -17.41 -32.56
C ALA A 98 23.93 -16.12 -33.36
N ARG A 99 23.25 -15.02 -33.02
CA ARG A 99 23.39 -13.70 -33.66
C ARG A 99 24.49 -12.81 -33.05
N SER A 100 25.14 -13.24 -31.97
CA SER A 100 26.18 -12.46 -31.29
C SER A 100 27.48 -12.37 -32.08
N LYS A 101 27.75 -13.34 -32.95
CA LYS A 101 28.87 -13.30 -33.87
C LYS A 101 28.51 -12.32 -34.98
N LYS A 102 29.20 -11.18 -35.06
CA LYS A 102 29.21 -10.37 -36.28
C LYS A 102 29.59 -11.30 -37.43
N LYS A 103 28.77 -11.37 -38.49
CA LYS A 103 29.20 -11.96 -39.75
C LYS A 103 30.44 -11.17 -40.18
N LYS A 104 31.59 -11.83 -40.29
CA LYS A 104 32.70 -11.30 -41.08
C LYS A 104 32.27 -11.30 -42.54
#